data_AF-A0A8T0EVL9-F1
#
_entry.id   AF-A0A8T0EVL9-F1
#
_cell.length_a   1.000
_cell.length_b   1.000
_cell.length_c   1.000
_cell.angle_alpha   90.00
_cell.angle_beta   90.00
_cell.angle_gamma   90.00
#
_symmetry.space_group_name_H-M   'P 1'
#
loop_
_entity.id
_entity.type
_entity.pdbx_description
1 polymer ?
#
loop_
_entity_poly.entity_id
_entity_poly.type
_entity_poly.pdbx_seq_one_letter_code
_entity_poly.pdbx_strand_id
1 'polypeptide(L)'
;MLRGWFDAFRSDGGPTLYTFANRTPVTEDVRNVLIYVSFSTIFVAFLIVFPGIRKEKFSTFISVTISLFVGAVILRLSGKLQHTNYK
;
A
#
# COMPACT_ATOMS: atom_id res chain seq x y z
N MET A 1 45.67 7.14 -2.68
CA MET A 1 44.81 8.26 -2.25
C MET A 1 44.25 7.95 -0.88
N LEU A 2 44.23 8.92 0.04
CA LEU A 2 43.67 8.76 1.40
C LEU A 2 42.14 8.70 1.34
N ARG A 3 41.52 7.65 1.90
CA ARG A 3 40.06 7.52 2.05
C ARG A 3 39.57 8.57 3.05
N GLY A 4 38.72 9.50 2.62
CA GLY A 4 38.08 10.48 3.49
C GLY A 4 36.95 9.87 4.33
N TRP A 5 36.57 10.51 5.44
CA TRP A 5 35.51 10.05 6.35
C TRP A 5 34.16 9.78 5.64
N PHE A 6 33.92 10.42 4.49
CA PHE A 6 32.71 10.24 3.66
C PHE A 6 32.80 9.15 2.58
N ASP A 7 33.92 8.40 2.53
CA ASP A 7 34.18 7.33 1.55
C ASP A 7 33.70 5.94 2.02
N ALA A 8 33.24 5.81 3.26
CA ALA A 8 32.92 4.51 3.88
C ALA A 8 31.80 3.70 3.19
N PHE A 9 31.03 4.30 2.27
CA PHE A 9 29.92 3.64 1.55
C PHE A 9 29.90 3.97 0.05
N ARG A 10 30.99 4.50 -0.51
CA ARG A 10 31.10 4.88 -1.92
C ARG A 10 32.30 4.16 -2.54
N SER A 11 32.20 3.81 -3.81
CA SER A 11 33.42 3.49 -4.57
C SER A 11 34.06 4.83 -4.98
N ASP A 12 35.30 5.05 -4.54
CA ASP A 12 36.18 6.10 -5.03
C ASP A 12 35.73 7.56 -4.77
N GLY A 13 35.03 7.83 -3.67
CA GLY A 13 34.64 9.20 -3.29
C GLY A 13 33.69 9.93 -4.26
N GLY A 14 33.18 9.23 -5.29
CA GLY A 14 32.26 9.76 -6.28
C GLY A 14 30.80 9.85 -5.80
N PRO A 15 29.90 10.52 -6.53
CA PRO A 15 28.48 10.51 -6.23
C PRO A 15 27.97 9.06 -6.14
N THR A 16 26.99 8.80 -5.26
CA THR A 16 26.37 7.47 -5.14
C THR A 16 25.68 7.10 -6.44
N LEU A 17 26.35 6.29 -7.26
CA LEU A 17 25.81 5.72 -8.48
C LEU A 17 25.27 4.32 -8.16
N TYR A 18 23.98 4.13 -8.41
CA TYR A 18 23.39 2.79 -8.42
C TYR A 18 23.89 2.07 -9.67
N THR A 19 25.00 1.33 -9.56
CA THR A 19 25.66 0.60 -10.68
C THR A 19 24.71 -0.36 -11.38
N PHE A 20 23.72 -0.88 -10.64
CA PHE A 20 22.67 -1.70 -11.17
C PHE A 20 21.38 -0.91 -11.24
N ALA A 21 20.79 -0.83 -12.43
CA ALA A 21 19.45 -0.29 -12.63
C ALA A 21 18.43 -1.24 -11.98
N ASN A 22 18.25 -1.16 -10.67
CA ASN A 22 17.21 -1.90 -9.94
C ASN A 22 15.86 -1.20 -10.13
N ARG A 23 15.43 -1.03 -11.38
CA ARG A 23 14.07 -0.59 -11.70
C ARG A 23 13.15 -1.77 -11.48
N THR A 24 12.55 -1.87 -10.30
CA THR A 24 11.42 -2.77 -10.10
C THR A 24 10.24 -2.22 -10.89
N PRO A 25 9.73 -2.94 -11.91
CA PRO A 25 8.54 -2.47 -12.62
C PRO A 25 7.37 -2.40 -11.63
N VAL A 26 6.56 -1.35 -11.74
CA VAL A 26 5.31 -1.24 -11.01
C VAL A 26 4.36 -2.30 -11.58
N THR A 27 4.17 -3.39 -10.83
CA THR A 27 3.36 -4.55 -11.25
C THR A 27 1.86 -4.23 -11.26
N GLU A 28 1.42 -3.23 -10.49
CA GLU A 28 0.01 -2.90 -10.28
C GLU A 28 -0.26 -1.40 -10.40
N ASP A 29 -1.48 -1.05 -10.83
CA ASP A 29 -1.89 0.34 -10.97
C ASP A 29 -1.82 1.05 -9.60
N VAL A 30 -1.15 2.20 -9.55
CA VAL A 30 -1.01 3.04 -8.36
C VAL A 30 -2.37 3.33 -7.73
N ARG A 31 -3.42 3.52 -8.56
CA ARG A 31 -4.79 3.72 -8.08
C ARG A 31 -5.29 2.50 -7.30
N ASN A 32 -5.12 1.29 -7.83
CA ASN A 32 -5.54 0.07 -7.16
C ASN A 32 -4.78 -0.14 -5.85
N VAL A 33 -3.46 0.11 -5.87
CA VAL A 33 -2.61 0.02 -4.67
C VAL A 33 -3.11 0.96 -3.58
N LEU A 34 -3.44 2.22 -3.91
CA LEU A 34 -3.98 3.18 -2.93
C LEU A 34 -5.33 2.72 -2.34
N ILE A 35 -6.20 2.12 -3.15
CA ILE A 35 -7.46 1.55 -2.68
C ILE A 35 -7.18 0.41 -1.69
N TYR A 36 -6.29 -0.52 -2.01
CA TYR A 36 -5.99 -1.63 -1.09
C TYR A 36 -5.33 -1.17 0.21
N VAL A 37 -4.41 -0.21 0.14
CA VAL A 37 -3.74 0.34 1.33
C VAL A 37 -4.72 1.12 2.23
N SER A 38 -5.58 1.96 1.66
CA SER A 38 -6.57 2.71 2.45
C SER A 38 -7.59 1.81 3.15
N PHE A 39 -8.15 0.82 2.46
CA PHE A 39 -9.11 -0.10 3.07
C PHE A 39 -8.45 -1.04 4.09
N SER A 40 -7.22 -1.51 3.84
CA SER A 40 -6.50 -2.36 4.80
C SER A 40 -6.11 -1.61 6.06
N THR A 41 -5.68 -0.34 5.96
CA THR A 41 -5.35 0.47 7.15
C THR A 41 -6.57 0.69 8.05
N ILE A 42 -7.74 0.99 7.47
CA ILE A 42 -8.99 1.12 8.22
C ILE A 42 -9.36 -0.21 8.88
N PHE A 43 -9.22 -1.32 8.15
CA PHE A 43 -9.51 -2.65 8.68
C PHE A 43 -8.58 -3.02 9.85
N VAL A 44 -7.29 -2.75 9.73
CA VAL A 44 -6.31 -2.98 10.80
C VAL A 44 -6.62 -2.10 12.02
N ALA A 45 -6.98 -0.83 11.80
CA ALA A 45 -7.39 0.05 12.90
C ALA A 45 -8.62 -0.50 13.63
N PHE A 46 -9.60 -1.04 12.89
CA PHE A 46 -10.75 -1.73 13.49
C PHE A 46 -10.32 -2.96 14.31
N LEU A 47 -9.39 -3.79 13.82
CA LEU A 47 -8.87 -4.94 14.55
C LEU A 47 -8.15 -4.56 15.86
N ILE A 48 -7.47 -3.41 15.90
CA ILE A 48 -6.80 -2.91 17.11
C ILE A 48 -7.82 -2.51 18.18
N VAL A 49 -8.96 -1.92 17.78
CA VAL A 49 -10.04 -1.52 18.69
C VAL A 49 -10.91 -2.71 19.09
N PHE A 50 -11.00 -3.73 18.23
CA PHE A 50 -11.81 -4.94 18.40
C PHE A 50 -11.73 -5.64 19.77
N PRO A 51 -10.55 -5.86 20.40
CA PRO A 51 -10.47 -6.50 21.72
C PRO A 51 -11.21 -5.73 22.84
N GLY A 52 -11.52 -4.45 22.66
CA GLY A 52 -12.30 -3.64 23.61
C GLY A 52 -13.81 -3.93 23.62
N ILE A 53 -14.35 -4.64 22.62
CA ILE A 53 -15.79 -4.85 22.47
C ILE A 53 -16.24 -6.05 23.30
N ARG A 54 -17.12 -5.86 24.30
CA ARG A 54 -17.46 -6.93 25.28
C ARG A 54 -18.60 -7.89 24.90
N LYS A 55 -19.53 -7.53 24.00
CA LYS A 55 -20.75 -8.34 23.78
C LYS A 55 -21.05 -8.71 22.32
N GLU A 56 -20.99 -7.77 21.37
CA GLU A 56 -21.42 -8.00 19.97
C GLU A 56 -20.25 -8.22 18.99
N LYS A 57 -19.27 -9.04 19.36
CA LYS A 57 -17.99 -9.17 18.61
C LYS A 57 -18.17 -9.71 17.18
N PHE A 58 -18.99 -10.74 17.00
CA PHE A 58 -19.08 -11.44 15.72
C PHE A 58 -19.92 -10.69 14.67
N SER A 59 -21.06 -10.13 15.10
CA SER A 59 -21.93 -9.35 14.22
C SER A 59 -21.25 -8.07 13.72
N THR A 60 -20.58 -7.34 14.63
CA THR A 60 -19.83 -6.13 14.26
C THR A 60 -18.65 -6.44 13.35
N PHE A 61 -17.92 -7.52 13.61
CA PHE A 61 -16.82 -7.97 12.74
C PHE A 61 -17.31 -8.24 11.32
N ILE A 62 -18.37 -9.05 11.17
CA ILE A 62 -18.92 -9.40 9.86
C ILE A 62 -19.45 -8.16 9.14
N SER A 63 -20.22 -7.32 9.84
CA SER A 63 -20.80 -6.11 9.27
C SER A 63 -19.72 -5.16 8.73
N VAL A 64 -18.68 -4.88 9.52
CA VAL A 64 -17.57 -3.99 9.12
C VAL A 64 -16.75 -4.60 7.99
N THR A 65 -16.48 -5.91 8.04
CA THR A 65 -15.71 -6.59 7.00
C THR A 65 -16.45 -6.57 5.65
N ILE A 66 -17.76 -6.87 5.64
CA ILE A 66 -18.57 -6.83 4.43
C ILE A 66 -18.67 -5.40 3.90
N SER A 67 -18.88 -4.40 4.77
CA SER A 67 -18.98 -2.99 4.38
C SER A 67 -17.69 -2.50 3.71
N LEU A 68 -16.52 -2.76 4.31
CA LEU A 68 -15.22 -2.41 3.75
C LEU A 68 -14.94 -3.17 2.44
N PHE A 69 -15.29 -4.45 2.38
CA PHE A 69 -15.08 -5.26 1.17
C PHE A 69 -15.91 -4.74 -0.01
N VAL A 70 -17.21 -4.50 0.21
CA VAL A 70 -18.11 -3.96 -0.83
C VAL A 70 -17.63 -2.58 -1.28
N GLY A 71 -17.22 -1.70 -0.36
CA GLY A 71 -16.67 -0.39 -0.69
C GLY A 71 -15.42 -0.48 -1.59
N ALA A 72 -14.48 -1.38 -1.27
CA ALA A 72 -13.28 -1.57 -2.06
C ALA A 72 -13.59 -2.09 -3.47
N VAL A 73 -14.54 -3.02 -3.60
CA VAL A 73 -14.97 -3.58 -4.89
C VAL A 73 -15.61 -2.53 -5.78
N ILE A 74 -16.52 -1.71 -5.24
CA ILE A 74 -17.19 -0.63 -5.99
C ILE A 74 -16.18 0.39 -6.50
N LEU A 75 -15.25 0.82 -5.65
CA LEU A 75 -14.27 1.85 -5.99
C LEU A 75 -13.30 1.36 -7.09
N ARG A 76 -12.87 0.08 -7.01
CA ARG A 76 -12.08 -0.56 -8.05
C ARG A 76 -12.84 -0.65 -9.38
N LEU A 77 -14.10 -1.10 -9.33
CA LEU A 77 -14.92 -1.27 -10.53
C LEU A 77 -15.16 0.08 -11.22
N SER A 78 -15.45 1.14 -10.45
CA SER A 78 -15.59 2.50 -10.97
C SER A 78 -14.37 2.94 -11.76
N GLY A 79 -13.16 2.68 -11.25
CA GLY A 79 -11.94 3.00 -11.98
C GLY A 79 -11.79 2.24 -13.29
N LYS A 80 -12.11 0.94 -13.30
CA LYS A 80 -12.08 0.13 -14.53
C LYS A 80 -13.05 0.63 -15.61
N LEU A 81 -14.25 1.07 -15.21
CA LEU A 81 -15.26 1.60 -16.14
C LEU A 81 -14.78 2.88 -16.80
N GLN A 82 -14.12 3.79 -16.06
CA GLN A 82 -13.53 4.98 -16.64
C GLN A 82 -12.50 4.60 -17.72
N HIS A 83 -11.53 3.74 -17.42
CA HIS A 83 -10.54 3.34 -18.44
C HIS A 83 -11.14 2.64 -19.67
N THR A 84 -12.34 2.05 -19.56
CA THR A 84 -13.04 1.42 -20.69
C THR A 84 -13.81 2.42 -21.55
N ASN A 85 -14.31 3.51 -20.95
CA ASN A 85 -15.13 4.51 -21.66
C ASN A 85 -14.29 5.57 -22.41
N TYR A 86 -13.01 5.74 -22.02
CA TYR A 86 -12.06 6.67 -22.65
C TYR A 86 -11.14 6.00 -23.69
N LYS A 87 -11.45 4.77 -24.12
CA LYS A 87 -10.83 4.10 -25.28
C LYS A 87 -11.82 4.04 -26.42
#